data_AF-A0A523VZH4-F1
#
_entry.id   AF-A0A523VZH4-F1
#
_cell.length_a   1.000
_cell.length_b   1.000
_cell.length_c   1.000
_cell.angle_alpha   90.00
_cell.angle_beta   90.00
_cell.angle_gamma   90.00
#
_symmetry.space_group_name_H-M   'P 1'
#
loop_
_entity.id
_entity.type
_entity.pdbx_description
1 polymer ?
#
loop_
_entity_poly.entity_id
_entity_poly.type
_entity_poly.pdbx_seq_one_letter_code
_entity_poly.pdbx_strand_id
1 'polypeptide(L)'
;MVEYTDSDWNWDFYKELVDDVEENKNIIQCISCGKCVGDCPATKVSSFNIRKIIAKVLRGDKTVLKDSDIWYCYLCERCKRVCPKDNINIPLLIINLRNESFKKGYGPRYNDLRKYVEMSEKFLTNGTVLEDPLEGGLPPERIEELNEICNFARIKYVFKASKNKTKEKKKKKS
;
A
#
# COMPACT_ATOMS: atom_id res chain seq x y z
N MET A 1 -18.96 18.24 -15.89
CA MET A 1 -17.91 18.78 -15.00
C MET A 1 -18.61 19.07 -13.69
N VAL A 2 -18.19 18.47 -12.58
CA VAL A 2 -18.82 18.74 -11.28
C VAL A 2 -18.22 20.05 -10.78
N GLU A 3 -19.03 21.11 -10.73
CA GLU A 3 -18.64 22.38 -10.13
C GLU A 3 -18.64 22.21 -8.61
N TYR A 4 -17.52 22.54 -7.97
CA TYR A 4 -17.34 22.50 -6.52
C TYR A 4 -17.40 23.92 -5.99
N THR A 5 -18.15 24.13 -4.91
CA THR A 5 -18.29 25.42 -4.22
C THR A 5 -17.47 25.42 -2.93
N ASP A 6 -17.07 26.60 -2.43
CA ASP A 6 -16.27 26.71 -1.20
C ASP A 6 -16.97 26.12 0.05
N SER A 7 -18.30 25.92 0.00
CA SER A 7 -19.07 25.21 1.03
C SER A 7 -18.87 23.68 1.06
N ASP A 8 -18.20 23.11 0.06
CA ASP A 8 -17.91 21.66 0.01
C ASP A 8 -16.63 21.29 0.79
N TRP A 9 -15.88 22.29 1.27
CA TRP A 9 -14.62 22.09 2.01
C TRP A 9 -14.87 22.03 3.51
N ASN A 10 -14.79 20.82 4.08
CA ASN A 10 -14.88 20.62 5.52
C ASN A 10 -13.49 20.74 6.18
N TRP A 11 -13.13 21.96 6.57
CA TRP A 11 -11.89 22.24 7.31
C TRP A 11 -11.82 21.56 8.68
N ASP A 12 -12.95 21.23 9.29
CA ASP A 12 -12.98 20.63 10.63
C ASP A 12 -12.44 19.21 10.61
N PHE A 13 -12.68 18.43 9.54
CA PHE A 13 -12.08 17.10 9.42
C PHE A 13 -10.56 17.16 9.28
N TYR A 14 -10.05 18.13 8.51
CA TYR A 14 -8.60 18.32 8.38
C TYR A 14 -7.98 18.74 9.72
N LYS A 15 -8.63 19.65 10.47
CA LYS A 15 -8.21 20.04 11.82
C LYS A 15 -8.18 18.84 12.78
N GLU A 16 -9.23 18.00 12.80
CA GLU A 16 -9.26 16.74 13.58
C GLU A 16 -8.00 15.89 13.32
N LEU A 17 -7.55 15.79 12.06
CA LEU A 17 -6.36 15.01 11.69
C LEU A 17 -5.03 15.70 12.02
N VAL A 18 -4.99 17.02 12.09
CA VAL A 18 -3.79 17.80 12.44
C VAL A 18 -3.60 17.89 13.96
N ASP A 19 -4.68 18.05 14.71
CA ASP A 19 -4.64 18.17 16.17
C ASP A 19 -4.07 16.90 16.83
N ASP A 20 -4.35 15.71 16.27
CA ASP A 20 -3.79 14.43 16.77
C ASP A 20 -2.32 14.23 16.33
N VAL A 21 -1.93 14.78 15.16
CA VAL A 21 -0.58 14.63 14.58
C VAL A 21 -0.22 15.86 13.75
N GLU A 22 0.58 16.76 14.34
CA GLU A 22 0.96 18.05 13.75
C GLU A 22 1.61 17.91 12.36
N GLU A 23 2.40 16.86 12.11
CA GLU A 23 3.03 16.59 10.82
C GLU A 23 2.03 16.37 9.67
N ASN A 24 0.79 16.01 9.98
CA ASN A 24 -0.25 15.90 8.95
C ASN A 24 -0.57 17.25 8.31
N LYS A 25 -0.26 18.38 8.96
CA LYS A 25 -0.51 19.71 8.38
C LYS A 25 0.14 19.87 7.01
N ASN A 26 1.31 19.27 6.82
CA ASN A 26 2.09 19.39 5.60
C ASN A 26 1.41 18.74 4.39
N ILE A 27 0.39 17.88 4.58
CA ILE A 27 -0.33 17.27 3.47
C ILE A 27 -1.03 18.30 2.57
N ILE A 28 -1.34 19.50 3.07
CA ILE A 28 -1.92 20.60 2.28
C ILE A 28 -0.99 21.05 1.14
N GLN A 29 0.31 20.78 1.26
CA GLN A 29 1.30 21.09 0.23
C GLN A 29 1.28 20.09 -0.95
N CYS A 30 0.44 19.05 -0.89
CA CYS A 30 0.37 18.02 -1.91
C CYS A 30 -0.10 18.58 -3.25
N ILE A 31 0.80 18.59 -4.24
CA ILE A 31 0.51 19.04 -5.62
C ILE A 31 -0.05 17.92 -6.52
N SER A 32 -0.48 16.79 -5.94
CA SER A 32 -1.05 15.66 -6.70
C SER A 32 -0.18 15.08 -7.83
N CYS A 33 1.15 15.20 -7.73
CA CYS A 33 2.09 14.78 -8.78
C CYS A 33 2.11 13.26 -9.10
N GLY A 34 1.58 12.42 -8.20
CA GLY A 34 1.46 10.98 -8.44
C GLY A 34 2.72 10.13 -8.21
N LYS A 35 3.88 10.71 -7.86
CA LYS A 35 5.11 9.93 -7.55
C LYS A 35 4.88 8.86 -6.47
N CYS A 36 4.12 9.21 -5.44
CA CYS A 36 3.74 8.29 -4.37
C CYS A 36 2.91 7.10 -4.85
N VAL A 37 2.14 7.23 -5.94
CA VAL A 37 1.38 6.14 -6.57
C VAL A 37 2.31 5.27 -7.41
N GLY A 38 3.22 5.88 -8.18
CA GLY A 38 4.16 5.16 -9.04
C GLY A 38 5.13 4.25 -8.28
N ASP A 39 5.63 4.71 -7.12
CA ASP A 39 6.54 3.92 -6.29
C ASP A 39 5.81 2.97 -5.31
N CYS A 40 4.47 3.01 -5.25
CA CYS A 40 3.73 2.24 -4.26
C CYS A 40 3.64 0.76 -4.65
N PRO A 41 4.15 -0.17 -3.82
CA PRO A 41 4.00 -1.59 -4.07
C PRO A 41 2.53 -2.04 -4.00
N ALA A 42 1.74 -1.47 -3.08
CA ALA A 42 0.32 -1.81 -2.92
C ALA A 42 -0.50 -1.45 -4.17
N THR A 43 -0.19 -0.33 -4.83
CA THR A 43 -0.82 0.06 -6.10
C THR A 43 -0.54 -0.94 -7.22
N LYS A 44 0.63 -1.60 -7.22
CA LYS A 44 0.97 -2.58 -8.25
C LYS A 44 0.20 -3.90 -8.13
N VAL A 45 -0.27 -4.24 -6.92
CA VAL A 45 -0.91 -5.54 -6.63
C VAL A 45 -2.39 -5.43 -6.23
N SER A 46 -2.93 -4.22 -6.17
CA SER A 46 -4.32 -3.95 -5.79
C SER A 46 -4.86 -2.68 -6.46
N SER A 47 -6.11 -2.32 -6.18
CA SER A 47 -6.71 -1.05 -6.61
C SER A 47 -6.28 0.16 -5.76
N PHE A 48 -5.40 -0.03 -4.78
CA PHE A 48 -4.97 1.02 -3.85
C PHE A 48 -4.42 2.24 -4.58
N ASN A 49 -4.93 3.42 -4.21
CA ASN A 49 -4.45 4.69 -4.76
C ASN A 49 -4.39 5.76 -3.67
N ILE A 50 -3.18 5.99 -3.16
CA ILE A 50 -2.96 6.98 -2.10
C ILE A 50 -3.34 8.42 -2.51
N ARG A 51 -3.25 8.76 -3.80
CA ARG A 51 -3.64 10.10 -4.28
C ARG A 51 -5.15 10.32 -4.16
N LYS A 52 -5.97 9.28 -4.32
CA LYS A 52 -7.42 9.37 -4.10
C LYS A 52 -7.73 9.62 -2.62
N ILE A 53 -7.03 8.94 -1.71
CA ILE A 53 -7.16 9.13 -0.26
C ILE A 53 -6.77 10.56 0.13
N ILE A 54 -5.61 11.04 -0.32
CA ILE A 54 -5.16 12.42 -0.04
C ILE A 54 -6.16 13.44 -0.59
N ALA A 55 -6.69 13.24 -1.80
CA ALA A 55 -7.68 14.14 -2.35
C ALA A 55 -8.98 14.18 -1.52
N LYS A 56 -9.43 13.05 -0.96
CA LYS A 56 -10.56 13.03 -0.02
C LYS A 56 -10.25 13.80 1.26
N VAL A 57 -9.07 13.55 1.85
CA VAL A 57 -8.62 14.27 3.06
C VAL A 57 -8.60 15.77 2.85
N LEU A 58 -8.00 16.25 1.75
CA LEU A 58 -7.90 17.67 1.48
C LEU A 58 -9.28 18.32 1.31
N ARG A 59 -10.23 17.63 0.66
CA ARG A 59 -11.62 18.11 0.54
C ARG A 59 -12.42 18.03 1.85
N GLY A 60 -11.87 17.47 2.91
CA GLY A 60 -12.62 17.23 4.15
C GLY A 60 -13.64 16.09 4.05
N ASP A 61 -13.49 15.19 3.08
CA ASP A 61 -14.42 14.08 2.85
C ASP A 61 -14.21 12.96 3.88
N LYS A 62 -15.04 12.98 4.94
CA LYS A 62 -15.04 11.99 6.03
C LYS A 62 -15.38 10.56 5.58
N THR A 63 -15.87 10.35 4.35
CA THR A 63 -16.14 8.99 3.83
C THR A 63 -14.87 8.15 3.75
N VAL A 64 -13.69 8.79 3.65
CA VAL A 64 -12.39 8.12 3.65
C VAL A 64 -12.17 7.22 4.87
N LEU A 65 -12.80 7.52 6.01
CA LEU A 65 -12.69 6.72 7.23
C LEU A 65 -13.42 5.38 7.14
N LYS A 66 -14.35 5.23 6.18
CA LYS A 66 -15.09 3.99 5.90
C LYS A 66 -14.49 3.21 4.72
N ASP A 67 -13.56 3.81 3.98
CA ASP A 67 -12.99 3.17 2.81
C ASP A 67 -12.05 2.02 3.22
N SER A 68 -12.21 0.85 2.60
CA SER A 68 -11.25 -0.25 2.78
C SER A 68 -9.83 0.13 2.32
N ASP A 69 -9.71 1.11 1.43
CA ASP A 69 -8.47 1.52 0.77
C ASP A 69 -7.39 2.00 1.75
N ILE A 70 -7.74 2.66 2.87
CA ILE A 70 -6.77 3.16 3.85
C ILE A 70 -5.91 2.05 4.45
N TRP A 71 -6.38 0.81 4.35
CA TRP A 71 -5.73 -0.33 4.95
C TRP A 71 -4.80 -1.09 4.00
N TYR A 72 -4.88 -0.89 2.67
CA TYR A 72 -4.00 -1.57 1.71
C TYR A 72 -2.55 -1.04 1.76
N CYS A 73 -2.32 0.10 2.43
CA CYS A 73 -0.98 0.64 2.61
C CYS A 73 -0.14 -0.27 3.52
N TYR A 74 1.01 -0.72 3.02
CA TYR A 74 2.01 -1.48 3.78
C TYR A 74 2.88 -0.65 4.73
N LEU A 75 2.69 0.67 4.82
CA LEU A 75 3.50 1.58 5.64
C LEU A 75 5.02 1.51 5.35
N CYS A 76 5.40 1.17 4.11
CA CYS A 76 6.81 1.00 3.71
C CYS A 76 7.59 2.30 3.46
N GLU A 77 6.99 3.46 3.71
CA GLU A 77 7.56 4.82 3.58
C GLU A 77 8.16 5.24 2.23
N ARG A 78 8.06 4.41 1.18
CA ARG A 78 8.49 4.74 -0.19
C ARG A 78 7.95 6.07 -0.70
N CYS A 79 6.67 6.31 -0.47
CA CYS A 79 5.99 7.55 -0.85
C CYS A 79 6.59 8.82 -0.22
N LYS A 80 7.16 8.72 1.00
CA LYS A 80 7.86 9.82 1.68
C LYS A 80 9.17 10.14 0.97
N ARG A 81 9.93 9.11 0.58
CA ARG A 81 11.23 9.25 -0.09
C ARG A 81 11.14 9.86 -1.49
N VAL A 82 10.08 9.54 -2.24
CA VAL A 82 9.91 10.02 -3.62
C VAL A 82 9.11 11.33 -3.73
N CYS A 83 8.61 11.87 -2.61
CA CYS A 83 7.82 13.09 -2.61
C CYS A 83 8.72 14.30 -2.97
N PRO A 84 8.33 15.16 -3.94
CA PRO A 84 9.11 16.35 -4.27
C PRO A 84 8.83 17.52 -3.32
N LYS A 85 7.93 17.34 -2.34
CA LYS A 85 7.60 18.34 -1.32
C LYS A 85 8.21 17.90 0.00
N ASP A 86 8.79 18.86 0.69
CA ASP A 86 9.41 18.61 1.99
C ASP A 86 8.37 18.27 3.05
N ASN A 87 8.75 17.42 3.99
CA ASN A 87 8.02 17.14 5.23
C ASN A 87 6.58 16.58 5.07
N ILE A 88 6.21 16.06 3.89
CA ILE A 88 4.97 15.30 3.72
C ILE A 88 5.15 13.86 4.23
N ASN A 89 4.43 13.49 5.30
CA ASN A 89 4.47 12.14 5.88
C ASN A 89 3.17 11.34 5.60
N ILE A 90 3.09 10.78 4.39
CA ILE A 90 1.95 9.97 3.95
C ILE A 90 1.68 8.72 4.82
N PRO A 91 2.70 7.93 5.23
CA PRO A 91 2.47 6.77 6.10
C PRO A 91 1.81 7.17 7.43
N LEU A 92 2.25 8.27 8.03
CA LEU A 92 1.70 8.79 9.28
C LEU A 92 0.24 9.24 9.11
N LEU A 93 -0.07 9.92 8.00
CA LEU A 93 -1.47 10.24 7.65
C LEU A 93 -2.34 8.98 7.58
N ILE A 94 -1.85 7.91 6.96
CA ILE A 94 -2.59 6.64 6.88
C ILE A 94 -2.81 6.02 8.26
N ILE A 95 -1.80 6.03 9.13
CA ILE A 95 -1.94 5.55 10.51
C ILE A 95 -3.04 6.36 11.22
N ASN A 96 -3.02 7.69 11.09
CA ASN A 96 -4.02 8.52 11.73
C ASN A 96 -5.44 8.24 11.21
N LEU A 97 -5.61 8.11 9.88
CA LEU A 97 -6.90 7.73 9.29
C LEU A 97 -7.42 6.38 9.79
N ARG A 98 -6.52 5.41 10.04
CA ARG A 98 -6.90 4.10 10.61
C ARG A 98 -7.33 4.23 12.07
N ASN A 99 -6.65 5.07 12.85
CA ASN A 99 -7.03 5.35 14.24
C ASN A 99 -8.40 6.03 14.31
N GLU A 100 -8.63 7.05 13.49
CA GLU A 100 -9.93 7.72 13.39
C GLU A 100 -11.04 6.78 12.91
N SER A 101 -10.74 5.90 11.95
CA SER A 101 -11.65 4.84 11.52
C SER A 101 -12.04 3.92 12.69
N PHE A 102 -11.08 3.49 13.51
CA PHE A 102 -11.36 2.69 14.72
C PHE A 102 -12.16 3.46 15.77
N LYS A 103 -11.78 4.71 16.09
CA LYS A 103 -12.50 5.58 17.06
C LYS A 103 -13.98 5.71 16.70
N LYS A 104 -14.31 5.76 15.40
CA LYS A 104 -15.69 5.89 14.89
C LYS A 104 -16.38 4.54 14.58
N GLY A 105 -15.75 3.41 14.90
CA GLY A 105 -16.32 2.07 14.71
C GLY A 105 -16.35 1.59 13.24
N TYR A 106 -15.52 2.17 12.38
CA TYR A 106 -15.41 1.83 10.95
C TYR A 106 -14.22 0.90 10.62
N GLY A 107 -13.62 0.30 11.65
CA GLY A 107 -12.54 -0.66 11.50
C GLY A 107 -12.87 -1.80 10.52
N PRO A 108 -11.83 -2.51 10.03
CA PRO A 108 -11.98 -3.50 8.96
C PRO A 108 -12.92 -4.61 9.39
N ARG A 109 -13.92 -4.92 8.55
CA ARG A 109 -14.85 -6.03 8.78
C ARG A 109 -14.24 -7.33 8.27
N TYR A 110 -14.81 -8.47 8.66
CA TYR A 110 -14.36 -9.80 8.19
C TYR A 110 -14.25 -9.91 6.65
N ASN A 111 -15.17 -9.28 5.91
CA ASN A 111 -15.13 -9.27 4.45
C ASN A 111 -13.99 -8.40 3.88
N ASP A 112 -13.54 -7.39 4.63
CA ASP A 112 -12.38 -6.58 4.24
C ASP A 112 -11.10 -7.41 4.38
N LEU A 113 -11.00 -8.28 5.41
CA LEU A 113 -9.86 -9.18 5.62
C LEU A 113 -9.53 -10.03 4.38
N ARG A 114 -10.53 -10.50 3.63
CA ARG A 114 -10.33 -11.26 2.38
C ARG A 114 -9.53 -10.48 1.34
N LYS A 115 -9.81 -9.19 1.18
CA LYS A 115 -9.12 -8.36 0.18
C LYS A 115 -7.64 -8.15 0.53
N TYR A 116 -7.29 -8.11 1.82
CA TYR A 116 -5.87 -8.07 2.24
C TYR A 116 -5.16 -9.38 1.97
N VAL A 117 -5.84 -10.51 2.19
CA VAL A 117 -5.27 -11.82 1.89
C VAL A 117 -4.95 -11.89 0.40
N GLU A 118 -5.90 -11.52 -0.46
CA GLU A 118 -5.69 -11.47 -1.92
C GLU A 118 -4.55 -10.53 -2.32
N MET A 119 -4.50 -9.32 -1.75
CA MET A 119 -3.41 -8.37 -2.00
C MET A 119 -2.06 -8.96 -1.57
N SER A 120 -2.00 -9.53 -0.37
CA SER A 120 -0.76 -10.09 0.20
C SER A 120 -0.29 -11.31 -0.57
N GLU A 121 -1.21 -12.16 -1.02
CA GLU A 121 -0.92 -13.30 -1.89
C GLU A 121 -0.31 -12.83 -3.20
N LYS A 122 -0.91 -11.85 -3.88
CA LYS A 122 -0.35 -11.27 -5.12
C LYS A 122 1.04 -10.68 -4.91
N PHE A 123 1.26 -9.96 -3.80
CA PHE A 123 2.57 -9.42 -3.46
C PHE A 123 3.61 -10.52 -3.24
N LEU A 124 3.26 -11.59 -2.52
CA LEU A 124 4.19 -12.69 -2.22
C LEU A 124 4.46 -13.62 -3.41
N THR A 125 3.51 -13.72 -4.34
CA THR A 125 3.62 -14.62 -5.51
C THR A 125 4.22 -13.93 -6.73
N ASN A 126 3.89 -12.66 -6.96
CA ASN A 126 4.31 -11.92 -8.15
C ASN A 126 5.37 -10.85 -7.84
N GLY A 127 5.61 -10.52 -6.57
CA GLY A 127 6.47 -9.41 -6.19
C GLY A 127 5.92 -8.06 -6.64
N THR A 128 6.80 -7.06 -6.77
CA THR A 128 6.46 -5.68 -7.19
C THR A 128 7.35 -5.17 -8.32
N VAL A 129 8.21 -6.04 -8.83
CA VAL A 129 9.25 -5.72 -9.80
C VAL A 129 8.68 -6.04 -11.19
N LEU A 130 8.70 -5.02 -12.05
CA LEU A 130 8.39 -5.07 -13.49
C LEU A 130 9.69 -5.18 -14.32
N GLU A 131 10.81 -5.51 -13.69
CA GLU A 131 11.97 -5.97 -14.45
C GLU A 131 11.65 -7.39 -14.90
N ASP A 132 12.03 -7.71 -16.15
CA ASP A 132 11.96 -9.07 -16.63
C ASP A 132 12.50 -10.00 -15.54
N PRO A 133 11.86 -11.17 -15.30
CA PRO A 133 12.38 -12.13 -14.35
C PRO A 133 13.86 -12.27 -14.64
N LEU A 134 14.72 -12.18 -13.60
CA LEU A 134 16.17 -12.38 -13.72
C LEU A 134 16.42 -13.40 -14.84
N GLU A 135 17.05 -12.97 -15.93
CA GLU A 135 17.34 -13.85 -17.06
C GLU A 135 18.35 -14.89 -16.56
N GLY A 136 17.82 -15.98 -16.01
CA GLY A 136 18.56 -16.93 -15.21
C GLY A 136 18.11 -16.99 -13.74
N GLY A 137 18.20 -18.17 -13.15
CA GLY A 137 18.00 -18.32 -11.71
C GLY A 137 18.99 -17.46 -10.93
N LEU A 138 18.65 -17.13 -9.68
CA LEU A 138 19.57 -16.45 -8.77
C LEU A 138 20.90 -17.23 -8.67
N PRO A 139 22.05 -16.54 -8.54
CA PRO A 139 23.32 -17.20 -8.23
C PRO A 139 23.19 -18.11 -6.99
N PRO A 140 23.84 -19.30 -6.97
CA PRO A 140 23.72 -20.24 -5.85
C PRO A 140 23.97 -19.62 -4.48
N GLU A 141 24.96 -18.72 -4.40
CA GLU A 141 25.32 -17.99 -3.17
C GLU A 141 24.18 -17.09 -2.67
N ARG A 142 23.47 -16.38 -3.58
CA ARG A 142 22.29 -15.60 -3.21
C ARG A 142 21.09 -16.45 -2.83
N ILE A 143 20.94 -17.64 -3.44
CA ILE A 143 19.91 -18.59 -3.05
C ILE A 143 20.15 -19.06 -1.60
N GLU A 144 21.39 -19.30 -1.22
CA GLU A 144 21.77 -19.79 0.10
C GLU A 144 21.47 -18.75 1.19
N GLU A 145 21.89 -17.51 0.99
CA GLU A 145 21.57 -16.37 1.87
C GLU A 145 20.06 -16.12 1.96
N LEU A 146 19.34 -16.14 0.83
CA LEU A 146 17.87 -16.00 0.85
C LEU A 146 17.21 -17.13 1.64
N ASN A 147 17.73 -18.36 1.58
CA ASN A 147 17.21 -19.46 2.40
C ASN A 147 17.47 -19.23 3.89
N GLU A 148 18.62 -18.70 4.28
CA GLU A 148 18.91 -18.33 5.67
C GLU A 148 17.94 -17.24 6.17
N ILE A 149 17.76 -16.17 5.40
CA ILE A 149 16.84 -15.07 5.71
C ILE A 149 15.39 -15.58 5.78
N CYS A 150 14.95 -16.40 4.83
CA CYS A 150 13.60 -16.96 4.82
C CYS A 150 13.36 -17.94 5.98
N ASN A 151 14.36 -18.72 6.37
CA ASN A 151 14.28 -19.62 7.52
C ASN A 151 14.20 -18.82 8.84
N PHE A 152 15.01 -17.77 8.97
CA PHE A 152 14.94 -16.83 10.09
C PHE A 152 13.57 -16.15 10.17
N ALA A 153 13.06 -15.66 9.03
CA ALA A 153 11.77 -14.98 8.93
C ALA A 153 10.54 -15.92 8.95
N ARG A 154 10.73 -17.24 9.06
CA ARG A 154 9.69 -18.29 8.99
C ARG A 154 8.83 -18.27 7.70
N ILE A 155 9.37 -17.74 6.61
CA ILE A 155 8.71 -17.70 5.29
C ILE A 155 9.06 -18.99 4.54
N LYS A 156 8.42 -20.11 4.91
CA LYS A 156 8.87 -21.47 4.54
C LYS A 156 8.49 -21.95 3.12
N TYR A 157 7.71 -21.20 2.35
CA TYR A 157 6.99 -21.76 1.18
C TYR A 157 7.22 -21.08 -0.18
N VAL A 158 7.93 -19.94 -0.24
CA VAL A 158 8.14 -19.18 -1.49
C VAL A 158 8.84 -20.03 -2.56
N PHE A 159 9.86 -20.81 -2.20
CA PHE A 159 10.60 -21.64 -3.15
C PHE A 159 9.93 -22.99 -3.49
N LYS A 160 9.03 -23.50 -2.63
CA LYS A 160 8.24 -24.72 -2.92
C LYS A 160 7.20 -24.48 -4.02
N ALA A 161 6.66 -23.28 -4.12
CA ALA A 161 5.71 -22.90 -5.18
C ALA A 161 6.36 -22.88 -6.58
N SER A 162 7.65 -22.54 -6.68
CA SER A 162 8.39 -22.49 -7.95
C SER A 162 8.69 -23.89 -8.51
N LYS A 163 9.08 -24.87 -7.67
CA LYS A 163 9.41 -26.23 -8.10
C LYS A 163 8.23 -27.05 -8.63
N ASN A 164 6.99 -26.73 -8.22
CA ASN A 164 5.79 -27.44 -8.68
C ASN A 164 5.42 -27.10 -10.13
N LYS A 165 5.61 -25.85 -10.58
CA LYS A 165 5.30 -25.45 -11.97
C LYS A 165 6.20 -26.14 -13.01
N THR A 166 7.44 -26.47 -12.66
CA THR A 166 8.39 -27.14 -13.57
C THR A 166 8.10 -28.64 -13.73
N LYS A 167 7.58 -29.30 -12.69
CA LYS A 167 7.15 -30.70 -12.76
C LYS A 167 5.83 -30.87 -13.54
N GLU A 168 4.88 -29.96 -13.40
CA GLU A 168 3.61 -29.99 -14.15
C GLU A 168 3.81 -29.77 -15.65
N LYS A 169 4.77 -28.91 -16.05
CA LYS A 169 5.11 -28.73 -17.48
C LYS A 169 5.79 -29.95 -18.11
N LYS A 170 6.56 -30.75 -17.35
CA LYS A 170 7.13 -32.01 -17.84
C LYS A 170 6.10 -33.14 -17.94
N LYS A 171 5.09 -33.18 -17.07
CA LYS A 171 4.00 -34.18 -17.12
C LYS A 171 2.99 -33.96 -18.26
N LYS A 172 2.88 -32.74 -18.79
CA LYS A 172 2.00 -32.43 -19.94
C LYS A 172 2.66 -32.60 -21.32
N LYS A 173 3.93 -33.00 -21.38
CA LYS A 173 4.71 -33.22 -22.62
C LYS A 173 5.20 -34.68 -22.79
N SER A 174 4.67 -35.60 -21.98
CA SER A 174 4.88 -37.05 -22.08
C SER A 174 3.56 -37.75 -22.29
#